data_AF-X0Y726-F1
#
_entry.id   AF-X0Y726-F1
#
_cell.length_a   1.000
_cell.length_b   1.000
_cell.length_c   1.000
_cell.angle_alpha   90.00
_cell.angle_beta   90.00
_cell.angle_gamma   90.00
#
_symmetry.space_group_name_H-M   'P 1'
#
loop_
_entity.id
_entity.type
_entity.pdbx_description
1 polymer ?
#
loop_
_entity_poly.entity_id
_entity_poly.type
_entity_poly.pdbx_seq_one_letter_code
_entity_poly.pdbx_strand_id
1 'polypeptide(L)'
;PVGTPEYMSPEQLLGEKLDPKTDLYSGGVVLFELLTGRLPFVGADRMQTATLRLQEDASPPSFVKPGIPPAVDRVVLRLLARARNERPDSAQAALAELRQLRGLA
;
A
#
# COMPACT_ATOMS: atom_id res chain seq x y z
N PRO A 1 11.78 -16.39 -8.76
CA PRO A 1 10.60 -16.43 -7.87
C PRO A 1 9.72 -15.21 -8.12
N VAL A 2 8.54 -15.44 -8.72
CA VAL A 2 7.46 -14.45 -8.73
C VAL A 2 7.10 -14.19 -7.26
N GLY A 3 7.13 -12.93 -6.82
CA GLY A 3 6.77 -12.56 -5.44
C GLY A 3 5.37 -13.05 -5.08
N THR A 4 5.03 -13.05 -3.78
CA THR A 4 3.69 -13.41 -3.31
C THR A 4 2.65 -12.50 -3.98
N PRO A 5 1.78 -13.02 -4.89
CA PRO A 5 0.94 -12.22 -5.80
C PRO A 5 0.08 -11.16 -5.11
N GLU A 6 -0.25 -11.37 -3.85
CA GLU A 6 -1.04 -10.50 -2.98
C GLU A 6 -0.36 -9.15 -2.71
N TYR A 7 0.96 -9.04 -2.86
CA TYR A 7 1.74 -7.83 -2.56
C TYR A 7 2.23 -7.08 -3.81
N MET A 8 1.95 -7.61 -5.01
CA MET A 8 2.39 -6.98 -6.26
C MET A 8 1.74 -5.62 -6.47
N SER A 9 2.53 -4.66 -6.96
CA SER A 9 2.05 -3.35 -7.39
C SER A 9 1.28 -3.39 -8.71
N PRO A 10 0.49 -2.35 -9.04
CA PRO A 10 -0.22 -2.25 -10.31
C PRO A 10 0.70 -2.45 -11.53
N GLU A 11 1.88 -1.83 -11.51
CA GLU A 11 2.84 -1.95 -12.59
C GLU A 11 3.44 -3.35 -12.74
N GLN A 12 3.60 -4.11 -11.65
CA GLN A 12 4.03 -5.51 -11.73
C GLN A 12 2.94 -6.37 -12.37
N LEU A 13 1.68 -6.13 -12.04
CA LEU A 13 0.53 -6.83 -12.63
C LEU A 13 0.36 -6.52 -14.12
N LEU A 14 0.69 -5.30 -14.53
CA LEU A 14 0.64 -4.85 -15.93
C LEU A 14 1.89 -5.22 -16.73
N GLY A 15 2.93 -5.76 -16.09
CA GLY A 15 4.20 -6.08 -16.75
C GLY A 15 4.98 -4.84 -17.22
N GLU A 16 4.77 -3.69 -16.58
CA GLU A 16 5.46 -2.45 -16.90
C GLU A 16 6.89 -2.43 -16.33
N LYS A 17 7.68 -1.43 -16.75
CA LYS A 17 9.01 -1.18 -16.17
C LYS A 17 8.89 -0.89 -14.68
N LEU A 18 9.62 -1.64 -13.87
CA LEU A 18 9.67 -1.47 -12.42
C LEU A 18 10.64 -0.34 -12.04
N ASP A 19 10.34 0.34 -10.94
CA ASP A 19 11.16 1.39 -10.35
C ASP A 19 11.11 1.30 -8.81
N PRO A 20 11.87 2.11 -8.04
CA PRO A 20 11.83 2.06 -6.59
C PRO A 20 10.45 2.31 -5.95
N LYS A 21 9.51 2.96 -6.66
CA LYS A 21 8.14 3.17 -6.18
C LYS A 21 7.30 1.90 -6.24
N THR A 22 7.74 0.86 -6.97
CA THR A 22 7.18 -0.50 -6.91
C THR A 22 7.34 -1.12 -5.52
N ASP A 23 8.53 -0.96 -4.93
CA ASP A 23 8.79 -1.47 -3.57
C ASP A 23 8.02 -0.66 -2.53
N LEU A 24 7.79 0.64 -2.76
CA LEU A 24 6.95 1.46 -1.87
C LEU A 24 5.51 0.94 -1.80
N TYR A 25 4.94 0.55 -2.93
CA TYR A 25 3.59 -0.03 -2.96
C TYR A 25 3.55 -1.34 -2.18
N SER A 26 4.49 -2.24 -2.45
CA SER A 26 4.61 -3.53 -1.75
C SER A 26 4.78 -3.33 -0.24
N GLY A 27 5.60 -2.37 0.17
CA GLY A 27 5.75 -1.96 1.57
C GLY A 27 4.48 -1.36 2.17
N GLY A 28 3.69 -0.63 1.38
CA GLY A 28 2.35 -0.17 1.77
C GLY A 28 1.39 -1.33 2.06
N VAL A 29 1.40 -2.38 1.23
CA VAL A 29 0.58 -3.59 1.46
C VAL A 29 0.98 -4.27 2.77
N VAL A 30 2.29 -4.45 3.00
CA VAL A 30 2.81 -5.02 4.26
C VAL A 30 2.42 -4.16 5.46
N LEU A 31 2.59 -2.84 5.37
CA LEU A 31 2.23 -1.94 6.47
C LEU A 31 0.74 -1.99 6.79
N PHE A 32 -0.12 -1.99 5.77
CA PHE A 32 -1.56 -2.15 5.94
C PHE A 32 -1.89 -3.46 6.68
N GLU A 33 -1.27 -4.57 6.28
CA GLU A 33 -1.48 -5.87 6.90
C GLU A 33 -0.97 -5.92 8.34
N LEU A 34 0.19 -5.36 8.63
CA LEU A 34 0.72 -5.28 10.00
C LEU A 34 -0.20 -4.48 10.93
N LEU A 35 -0.80 -3.41 10.42
CA LEU A 35 -1.71 -2.56 11.20
C LEU A 35 -3.04 -3.25 11.47
N THR A 36 -3.61 -3.90 10.44
CA THR A 36 -5.02 -4.34 10.43
C THR A 36 -5.19 -5.86 10.61
N GLY A 37 -4.15 -6.65 10.37
CA GLY A 37 -4.20 -8.11 10.27
C GLY A 37 -4.88 -8.62 9.00
N ARG A 38 -5.14 -7.76 8.01
CA ARG A 38 -5.80 -8.10 6.74
C ARG A 38 -5.08 -7.44 5.56
N LEU A 39 -5.20 -8.03 4.37
CA LEU A 39 -4.72 -7.41 3.14
C LEU A 39 -5.65 -6.24 2.71
N PRO A 40 -5.11 -5.21 2.03
CA PRO A 40 -5.89 -4.05 1.57
C PRO A 40 -6.88 -4.39 0.46
N PHE A 41 -6.63 -5.45 -0.31
CA PHE A 41 -7.49 -5.91 -1.40
C PHE A 41 -7.78 -7.40 -1.23
N VAL A 42 -9.06 -7.77 -1.27
CA VAL A 42 -9.51 -9.16 -1.17
C VAL A 42 -10.63 -9.36 -2.19
N GLY A 43 -10.34 -10.11 -3.26
CA GLY A 43 -11.33 -10.61 -4.21
C GLY A 43 -11.75 -12.04 -3.89
N ALA A 44 -12.76 -12.54 -4.60
CA ALA A 44 -13.20 -13.93 -4.55
C ALA A 44 -12.11 -14.92 -4.99
N ASP A 45 -11.19 -14.45 -5.84
CA ASP A 45 -10.01 -15.20 -6.25
C ASP A 45 -8.79 -14.28 -6.50
N ARG A 46 -7.67 -14.89 -6.89
CA ARG A 46 -6.41 -14.19 -7.17
C ARG A 46 -6.52 -13.19 -8.32
N MET A 47 -7.28 -13.54 -9.37
CA MET A 47 -7.47 -12.67 -10.54
C MET A 47 -8.27 -11.44 -10.15
N GLN A 48 -9.37 -11.63 -9.43
CA GLN A 48 -10.17 -10.50 -8.95
C GLN A 48 -9.37 -9.63 -7.98
N THR A 49 -8.56 -10.22 -7.11
CA THR A 49 -7.68 -9.46 -6.19
C THR A 49 -6.63 -8.63 -6.95
N ALA A 50 -6.11 -9.14 -8.07
CA ALA A 50 -5.23 -8.37 -8.96
C ALA A 50 -6.00 -7.25 -9.66
N THR A 51 -7.20 -7.52 -10.19
CA THR A 51 -8.06 -6.52 -10.83
C THR A 51 -8.42 -5.38 -9.89
N LEU A 52 -8.76 -5.67 -8.63
CA LEU A 52 -9.06 -4.63 -7.62
C LEU A 52 -7.89 -3.66 -7.44
N ARG A 53 -6.64 -4.13 -7.44
CA ARG A 53 -5.45 -3.27 -7.35
C ARG A 53 -5.27 -2.34 -8.56
N LEU A 54 -5.78 -2.74 -9.72
CA LEU A 54 -5.73 -1.94 -10.94
C LEU A 54 -6.84 -0.91 -11.03
N GLN A 55 -7.97 -1.14 -10.35
CA GLN A 55 -9.20 -0.38 -10.55
C GLN A 55 -9.65 0.42 -9.32
N GLU A 56 -9.41 -0.09 -8.13
CA GLU A 56 -9.95 0.44 -6.87
C GLU A 56 -8.86 1.04 -6.01
N ASP A 57 -9.22 2.06 -5.22
CA ASP A 57 -8.33 2.61 -4.20
C ASP A 57 -8.38 1.71 -2.95
N ALA A 58 -7.26 1.61 -2.25
CA ALA A 58 -7.26 0.91 -0.97
C ALA A 58 -8.19 1.63 0.02
N SER A 59 -8.93 0.86 0.81
CA SER A 59 -9.66 1.43 1.94
C SER A 59 -8.67 1.97 2.99
N PRO A 60 -9.02 3.00 3.76
CA PRO A 60 -8.19 3.43 4.89
C PRO A 60 -8.02 2.30 5.92
N PRO A 61 -6.81 2.09 6.48
CA PRO A 61 -6.60 1.13 7.57
C PRO A 61 -7.58 1.28 8.73
N SER A 62 -7.91 2.52 9.12
CA SER A 62 -8.87 2.82 10.19
C SER A 62 -10.29 2.30 9.94
N PHE A 63 -10.66 2.09 8.67
CA PHE A 63 -11.94 1.47 8.30
C PHE A 63 -11.96 -0.01 8.67
N VAL A 64 -10.83 -0.70 8.56
CA VAL A 64 -10.70 -2.13 8.92
C VAL A 64 -10.45 -2.31 10.41
N LYS A 65 -9.64 -1.44 11.01
CA LYS A 65 -9.32 -1.48 12.44
C LYS A 65 -9.51 -0.10 13.07
N PRO A 66 -10.66 0.13 13.74
CA PRO A 66 -10.91 1.35 14.48
C PRO A 66 -9.81 1.66 15.50
N GLY A 67 -9.49 2.94 15.66
CA GLY A 67 -8.43 3.41 16.55
C GLY A 67 -7.09 3.69 15.87
N ILE A 68 -6.94 3.37 14.58
CA ILE A 68 -5.80 3.86 13.79
C ILE A 68 -5.99 5.37 13.53
N PRO A 69 -5.00 6.23 13.85
CA PRO A 69 -5.11 7.66 13.62
C PRO A 69 -5.22 8.02 12.13
N PRO A 70 -6.00 9.05 11.75
CA PRO A 70 -6.12 9.49 10.35
C PRO A 70 -4.78 9.87 9.69
N ALA A 71 -3.79 10.28 10.49
CA ALA A 71 -2.46 10.58 9.98
C ALA A 71 -1.73 9.31 9.48
N VAL A 72 -1.97 8.14 10.09
CA VAL A 72 -1.45 6.85 9.63
C VAL A 72 -2.16 6.43 8.34
N ASP A 73 -3.48 6.62 8.24
CA ASP A 73 -4.23 6.31 7.02
C ASP A 73 -3.63 7.04 5.81
N ARG A 74 -3.35 8.34 5.96
CA ARG A 74 -2.76 9.15 4.88
C ARG A 74 -1.44 8.57 4.36
N VAL A 75 -0.56 8.12 5.24
CA VAL A 75 0.72 7.53 4.83
C VAL A 75 0.51 6.20 4.10
N VAL A 76 -0.35 5.33 4.64
CA VAL A 76 -0.63 4.03 4.02
C VAL A 76 -1.30 4.19 2.66
N LEU A 77 -2.30 5.07 2.54
CA LEU A 77 -3.01 5.34 1.28
C LEU A 77 -2.07 5.93 0.22
N ARG A 78 -1.13 6.80 0.60
CA ARG A 78 -0.12 7.31 -0.35
C ARG A 78 0.83 6.23 -0.84
N LEU A 79 1.25 5.30 0.02
CA LEU A 79 2.07 4.16 -0.41
C LEU A 79 1.28 3.25 -1.38
N LEU A 80 -0.02 3.06 -1.11
CA LEU A 80 -0.94 2.23 -1.90
C LEU A 80 -1.57 2.96 -3.10
N ALA A 81 -1.14 4.18 -3.43
CA ALA A 81 -1.67 4.91 -4.57
C ALA A 81 -1.40 4.15 -5.88
N ARG A 82 -2.41 4.02 -6.75
CA ARG A 82 -2.23 3.35 -8.04
C ARG A 82 -1.22 4.07 -8.90
N ALA A 83 -1.35 5.40 -9.01
CA ALA A 83 -0.44 6.23 -9.78
C ALA A 83 0.89 6.43 -9.05
N ARG A 84 2.02 6.07 -9.68
CA ARG A 84 3.35 6.10 -9.03
C ARG A 84 3.77 7.51 -8.59
N ASN A 85 3.31 8.55 -9.27
CA ASN A 85 3.62 9.94 -8.94
C ASN A 85 2.91 10.43 -7.67
N GLU A 86 1.88 9.74 -7.20
CA GLU A 86 1.18 10.05 -5.93
C GLU A 86 1.85 9.40 -4.71
N ARG A 87 2.70 8.40 -4.96
CA ARG A 87 3.52 7.74 -3.94
C ARG A 87 4.70 8.63 -3.52
N PRO A 88 5.24 8.46 -2.30
CA PRO A 88 6.46 9.15 -1.88
C PRO A 88 7.59 8.99 -2.89
N ASP A 89 8.46 10.00 -2.99
CA ASP A 89 9.53 9.98 -3.99
C ASP A 89 10.62 8.94 -3.71
N SER A 90 10.75 8.52 -2.45
CA SER A 90 11.73 7.52 -2.03
C SER A 90 11.28 6.83 -0.75
N ALA A 91 11.93 5.71 -0.44
CA ALA A 91 11.79 5.03 0.85
C ALA A 91 12.20 5.94 2.02
N GLN A 92 13.21 6.79 1.83
CA GLN A 92 13.64 7.77 2.83
C GLN A 92 12.54 8.80 3.10
N ALA A 93 11.84 9.28 2.07
CA ALA A 93 10.72 10.19 2.23
C ALA A 93 9.55 9.52 2.98
N ALA A 94 9.18 8.30 2.59
CA ALA A 94 8.15 7.53 3.28
C ALA A 94 8.50 7.28 4.77
N LEU A 95 9.75 6.95 5.06
CA LEU A 95 10.24 6.75 6.43
C LEU A 95 10.22 8.05 7.25
N ALA A 96 10.55 9.19 6.64
CA ALA A 96 10.49 10.49 7.31
C ALA A 96 9.05 10.83 7.73
N GLU A 97 8.06 10.58 6.87
CA GLU A 97 6.64 10.76 7.19
C GLU A 97 6.21 9.86 8.35
N LEU A 98 6.57 8.57 8.32
CA LEU A 98 6.27 7.62 9.42
C LEU A 98 6.92 8.05 10.74
N ARG A 99 8.14 8.57 10.72
CA ARG A 99 8.84 9.05 11.92
C ARG A 99 8.17 10.27 12.53
N GLN A 100 7.62 11.17 11.72
CA GLN A 100 6.86 12.32 12.22
C GLN A 100 5.62 11.86 13.01
N LEU A 101 5.00 10.75 12.62
CA LEU A 101 3.86 10.17 13.36
C LEU A 101 4.26 9.62 14.73
N ARG A 102 5.48 9.11 14.89
CA ARG A 102 5.98 8.57 16.17
C ARG A 102 6.14 9.66 17.25
N GLY A 103 6.24 10.93 16.86
CA GLY A 103 6.27 12.07 17.77
C GLY A 103 4.89 12.62 18.14
N LEU A 104 3.81 12.03 17.62
CA LEU A 104 2.42 12.44 17.85
C LEU A 104 1.65 11.49 18.79
N ALA A 105 2.32 10.47 19.34
CA ALA A 105 1.76 9.45 20.23
C ALA A 105 2.15 9.69 21.69
#